data_AF-A0A962LZG8-F1
#
_entry.id   AF-A0A962LZG8-F1
#
_cell.length_a   1.000
_cell.length_b   1.000
_cell.length_c   1.000
_cell.angle_alpha   90.00
_cell.angle_beta   90.00
_cell.angle_gamma   90.00
#
_symmetry.space_group_name_H-M   'P 1'
#
loop_
_entity.id
_entity.type
_entity.pdbx_description
1 polymer ?
#
loop_
_entity_poly.entity_id
_entity_poly.type
_entity_poly.pdbx_seq_one_letter_code
_entity_poly.pdbx_strand_id
1 'polypeptide(L)'
;MAAGIFSANSAITDTGGAIGELFASLPLETSEFVLLLHGPHHTGAVLEDALAQHPDRRFFGCSTSGEIVPGGYRENTVSAISFDRSDFSCVSRRIDALGQFGFQQARDLVLSMQWELRKKSPGSNASNTFALLLIDSLSQAEEFVAAALGNELGTIHLVGGSSGDNWQLQRTPVLYDGCYFDDSAAILLVHTTLDFRHYNFHNFTASDKRGVITAATPAKRLVHEINGEVAVTEYARLCSLDRATLDQETLAVHPAIITVGDRAYPRGFMQILEDGSLQCACAIDEGVVFRVATQVDFVAQLRQAFDRIHHELGDELMVLGFECAARRQVVSQYGLQDAVFEQFSACNVWGFSCMGEQANSLNMNNSFNCLAFRLPS
;
A
#
# COMPACT_ATOMS: atom_id res chain seq x y z
N MET A 1 12.71 -14.21 24.81
CA MET A 1 12.86 -12.84 24.29
C MET A 1 11.79 -12.75 23.22
N ALA A 2 10.70 -12.04 23.51
CA ALA A 2 9.50 -12.08 22.67
C ALA A 2 9.64 -11.07 21.52
N ALA A 3 9.19 -11.45 20.32
CA ALA A 3 9.25 -10.65 19.11
C ALA A 3 8.79 -9.20 19.34
N GLY A 4 9.57 -8.20 18.89
CA GLY A 4 9.19 -6.78 18.99
C GLY A 4 7.97 -6.37 18.14
N ILE A 5 7.33 -7.31 17.45
CA ILE A 5 6.10 -7.11 16.68
C ILE A 5 5.10 -8.19 17.11
N PHE A 6 3.90 -7.76 17.48
CA PHE A 6 2.80 -8.65 17.86
C PHE A 6 1.57 -8.35 17.01
N SER A 7 0.91 -9.37 16.49
CA SER A 7 -0.23 -9.19 15.59
C SER A 7 -1.42 -10.04 16.00
N ALA A 8 -2.62 -9.50 15.85
CA ALA A 8 -3.88 -10.19 16.11
C ALA A 8 -4.95 -9.74 15.10
N ASN A 9 -5.92 -10.62 14.84
CA ASN A 9 -7.10 -10.34 14.03
C ASN A 9 -8.36 -10.80 14.77
N SER A 10 -9.41 -10.00 14.69
CA SER A 10 -10.73 -10.31 15.23
C SER A 10 -11.77 -10.32 14.12
N ALA A 11 -12.57 -11.39 14.09
CA ALA A 11 -13.73 -11.53 13.21
C ALA A 11 -15.05 -11.27 13.93
N ILE A 12 -15.02 -10.75 15.16
CA ILE A 12 -16.21 -10.36 15.91
C ILE A 12 -16.88 -9.20 15.16
N THR A 13 -18.18 -9.33 14.87
CA THR A 13 -18.92 -8.31 14.10
C THR A 13 -19.17 -7.02 14.89
N ASP A 14 -19.26 -7.11 16.22
CA ASP A 14 -19.35 -5.93 17.08
C ASP A 14 -17.98 -5.26 17.23
N THR A 15 -17.90 -3.97 16.89
CA THR A 15 -16.64 -3.21 16.88
C THR A 15 -16.00 -3.11 18.26
N GLY A 16 -16.80 -2.87 19.31
CA GLY A 16 -16.27 -2.81 20.68
C GLY A 16 -15.72 -4.17 21.14
N GLY A 17 -16.46 -5.24 20.88
CA GLY A 17 -16.04 -6.61 21.15
C GLY A 17 -14.78 -7.02 20.38
N ALA A 18 -14.68 -6.66 19.10
CA ALA A 18 -13.50 -6.92 18.27
C ALA A 18 -12.24 -6.25 18.82
N ILE A 19 -12.35 -4.97 19.20
CA ILE A 19 -11.24 -4.24 19.84
C ILE A 19 -10.88 -4.84 21.19
N GLY A 20 -11.87 -5.21 22.00
CA GLY A 20 -11.65 -5.89 23.27
C GLY A 20 -10.87 -7.20 23.11
N GLU A 21 -11.20 -8.03 22.11
CA GLU A 21 -10.49 -9.27 21.81
C GLU A 21 -9.04 -9.02 21.37
N LEU A 22 -8.82 -8.05 20.47
CA LEU A 22 -7.47 -7.69 20.03
C LEU A 22 -6.61 -7.18 21.18
N PHE A 23 -7.16 -6.30 22.01
CA PHE A 23 -6.39 -5.62 23.05
C PHE A 23 -6.14 -6.52 24.27
N ALA A 24 -6.97 -7.55 24.47
CA ALA A 24 -6.69 -8.61 25.44
C ALA A 24 -5.56 -9.56 25.01
N SER A 25 -5.29 -9.67 23.72
CA SER A 25 -4.27 -10.59 23.16
C SER A 25 -2.95 -9.91 22.81
N LEU A 26 -2.89 -8.58 22.80
CA LEU A 26 -1.70 -7.79 22.46
C LEU A 26 -1.07 -7.10 23.68
N PRO A 27 0.26 -7.00 23.76
CA PRO A 27 0.95 -6.32 24.84
C PRO A 27 0.94 -4.78 24.65
N LEU A 28 -0.23 -4.16 24.73
CA LEU A 28 -0.40 -2.71 24.54
C LEU A 28 0.45 -1.87 25.49
N GLU A 29 0.74 -2.40 26.68
CA GLU A 29 1.51 -1.68 27.68
C GLU A 29 2.93 -1.40 27.25
N THR A 30 3.51 -2.21 26.36
CA THR A 30 4.89 -2.07 25.86
C THR A 30 4.97 -1.48 24.44
N SER A 31 3.84 -1.29 23.76
CA SER A 31 3.79 -0.73 22.40
C SER A 31 4.35 0.69 22.31
N GLU A 32 5.22 0.94 21.34
CA GLU A 32 5.55 2.28 20.85
C GLU A 32 4.38 2.86 20.01
N PHE A 33 3.75 2.01 19.20
CA PHE A 33 2.48 2.31 18.51
C PHE A 33 1.77 1.02 18.08
N VAL A 34 0.50 1.13 17.74
CA VAL A 34 -0.30 0.05 17.17
C VAL A 34 -0.84 0.51 15.81
N LEU A 35 -0.60 -0.29 14.78
CA LEU A 35 -1.23 -0.16 13.47
C LEU A 35 -2.54 -0.94 13.47
N LEU A 36 -3.66 -0.24 13.27
CA LEU A 36 -5.02 -0.79 13.28
C LEU A 36 -5.61 -0.72 11.87
N LEU A 37 -5.92 -1.88 11.31
CA LEU A 37 -6.44 -2.04 9.95
C LEU A 37 -7.83 -2.64 10.06
N HIS A 38 -8.84 -1.97 9.51
CA HIS A 38 -10.22 -2.36 9.76
C HIS A 38 -11.08 -2.30 8.51
N GLY A 39 -12.08 -3.18 8.47
CA GLY A 39 -13.05 -3.17 7.40
C GLY A 39 -14.05 -2.02 7.57
N PRO A 40 -14.83 -1.71 6.52
CA PRO A 40 -15.80 -0.60 6.53
C PRO A 40 -16.90 -0.74 7.58
N HIS A 41 -17.15 -1.94 8.11
CA HIS A 41 -18.14 -2.15 9.19
C HIS A 41 -17.60 -1.85 10.60
N HIS A 42 -16.28 -1.73 10.75
CA HIS A 42 -15.62 -1.46 12.03
C HIS A 42 -15.09 -0.02 12.08
N THR A 43 -15.99 0.96 12.01
CA THR A 43 -15.63 2.37 11.85
C THR A 43 -16.49 3.32 12.72
N GLY A 44 -16.14 4.60 12.70
CA GLY A 44 -16.87 5.67 13.37
C GLY A 44 -16.68 5.71 14.89
N ALA A 45 -17.63 6.38 15.56
CA ALA A 45 -17.52 6.71 16.99
C ALA A 45 -17.33 5.48 17.89
N VAL A 46 -17.91 4.33 17.56
CA VAL A 46 -17.74 3.11 18.37
C VAL A 46 -16.29 2.67 18.42
N LEU A 47 -15.55 2.78 17.30
CA LEU A 47 -14.13 2.48 17.28
C LEU A 47 -13.35 3.54 18.07
N GLU A 48 -13.59 4.82 17.80
CA GLU A 48 -12.89 5.93 18.49
C GLU A 48 -13.10 5.87 20.01
N ASP A 49 -14.31 5.58 20.47
CA ASP A 49 -14.65 5.41 21.88
C ASP A 49 -13.93 4.20 22.50
N ALA A 50 -13.77 3.09 21.75
CA ALA A 50 -13.02 1.93 22.21
C ALA A 50 -11.51 2.24 22.32
N LEU A 51 -10.96 3.00 21.38
CA LEU A 51 -9.56 3.43 21.41
C LEU A 51 -9.30 4.47 22.50
N ALA A 52 -10.25 5.37 22.76
CA ALA A 52 -10.17 6.40 23.79
C ALA A 52 -10.08 5.84 25.22
N GLN A 53 -10.44 4.57 25.43
CA GLN A 53 -10.21 3.85 26.69
C GLN A 53 -8.73 3.58 26.97
N HIS A 54 -7.86 3.79 25.99
CA HIS A 54 -6.41 3.61 26.07
C HIS A 54 -5.66 4.92 25.71
N PRO A 55 -5.87 6.02 26.45
CA PRO A 55 -5.41 7.36 26.08
C PRO A 55 -3.89 7.52 26.04
N ASP A 56 -3.14 6.66 26.74
CA ASP A 56 -1.68 6.67 26.73
C ASP A 56 -1.09 5.88 25.55
N ARG A 57 -1.91 5.32 24.66
CA ARG A 57 -1.49 4.50 23.52
C ARG A 57 -1.68 5.28 22.22
N ARG A 58 -0.82 4.97 21.24
CA ARG A 58 -0.82 5.62 19.93
C ARG A 58 -1.34 4.64 18.90
N PHE A 59 -2.50 4.96 18.32
CA PHE A 59 -3.15 4.16 17.30
C PHE A 59 -3.09 4.88 15.96
N PHE A 60 -2.50 4.22 14.96
CA PHE A 60 -2.48 4.68 13.58
C PHE A 60 -3.14 3.62 12.72
N GLY A 61 -3.71 3.99 11.57
CA GLY A 61 -4.46 3.02 10.79
C GLY A 61 -5.23 3.62 9.65
N CYS A 62 -6.05 2.79 9.02
CA CYS A 62 -7.01 3.23 8.02
C CYS A 62 -8.07 2.17 7.79
N SER A 63 -9.16 2.58 7.15
CA SER A 63 -10.10 1.63 6.55
C SER A 63 -9.44 0.88 5.39
N THR A 64 -9.85 -0.36 5.14
CA THR A 64 -9.23 -1.23 4.14
C THR A 64 -10.21 -1.77 3.09
N SER A 65 -9.68 -2.29 1.99
CA SER A 65 -10.41 -3.12 1.02
C SER A 65 -10.20 -4.63 1.29
N GLY A 66 -10.00 -4.99 2.56
CA GLY A 66 -9.77 -6.35 3.05
C GLY A 66 -8.48 -6.44 3.86
N GLU A 67 -8.52 -7.11 5.00
CA GLU A 67 -7.35 -7.34 5.83
C GLU A 67 -6.56 -8.55 5.32
N ILE A 68 -5.23 -8.52 5.48
CA ILE A 68 -4.35 -9.64 5.19
C ILE A 68 -3.85 -10.19 6.53
N VAL A 69 -4.02 -11.50 6.73
CA VAL A 69 -3.48 -12.25 7.86
C VAL A 69 -2.76 -13.49 7.33
N PRO A 70 -1.98 -14.22 8.16
CA PRO A 70 -1.25 -15.41 7.70
C PRO A 70 -2.19 -16.46 7.07
N GLY A 71 -3.41 -16.57 7.59
CA GLY A 71 -4.47 -17.43 7.04
C GLY A 71 -5.20 -16.88 5.81
N GLY A 72 -4.67 -15.86 5.13
CA GLY A 72 -5.22 -15.30 3.88
C GLY A 72 -5.98 -13.99 4.04
N TYR A 73 -6.76 -13.64 3.01
CA TYR A 73 -7.60 -12.43 3.03
C TYR A 73 -8.75 -12.57 4.03
N ARG A 74 -9.08 -11.46 4.67
CA ARG A 74 -10.29 -11.27 5.49
C ARG A 74 -11.06 -10.08 4.96
N GLU A 75 -12.33 -10.02 5.34
CA GLU A 75 -13.21 -8.96 4.93
C GLU A 75 -14.08 -8.56 6.12
N ASN A 76 -14.20 -7.26 6.37
CA ASN A 76 -14.97 -6.73 7.48
C ASN A 76 -14.49 -7.30 8.83
N THR A 77 -13.16 -7.39 9.00
CA THR A 77 -12.52 -7.75 10.27
C THR A 77 -11.71 -6.58 10.81
N VAL A 78 -11.10 -6.75 11.99
CA VAL A 78 -10.13 -5.80 12.53
C VAL A 78 -8.81 -6.52 12.78
N SER A 79 -7.71 -6.00 12.22
CA SER A 79 -6.35 -6.46 12.46
C SER A 79 -5.57 -5.39 13.22
N ALA A 80 -4.82 -5.80 14.23
CA ALA A 80 -3.93 -4.92 15.00
C ALA A 80 -2.50 -5.48 14.96
N ILE A 81 -1.54 -4.60 14.70
CA ILE A 81 -0.10 -4.90 14.68
C ILE A 81 0.58 -3.93 15.66
N SER A 82 1.02 -4.45 16.80
CA SER A 82 1.71 -3.71 17.85
C SER A 82 3.22 -3.77 17.64
N PHE A 83 3.86 -2.61 17.63
CA PHE A 83 5.31 -2.46 17.55
C PHE A 83 5.86 -2.09 18.92
N ASP A 84 6.72 -2.92 19.50
CA ASP A 84 7.21 -2.79 20.87
C ASP A 84 8.29 -1.71 21.01
N ARG A 85 8.25 -0.91 22.08
CA ARG A 85 9.21 0.17 22.30
C ARG A 85 10.63 -0.28 22.62
N SER A 86 10.84 -1.56 22.91
CA SER A 86 12.18 -2.13 23.08
C SER A 86 12.94 -2.18 21.75
N ASP A 87 12.23 -2.38 20.65
CA ASP A 87 12.81 -2.51 19.31
C ASP A 87 12.45 -1.37 18.35
N PHE A 88 11.45 -0.54 18.69
CA PHE A 88 10.92 0.49 17.80
C PHE A 88 10.88 1.89 18.44
N SER A 89 11.03 2.91 17.60
CA SER A 89 10.80 4.31 17.95
C SER A 89 10.15 5.04 16.77
N CYS A 90 9.08 5.79 17.04
CA CYS A 90 8.24 6.37 16.00
C CYS A 90 7.99 7.87 16.22
N VAL A 91 8.23 8.66 15.18
CA VAL A 91 7.72 10.04 15.05
C VAL A 91 6.62 10.03 14.00
N SER A 92 5.47 10.64 14.29
CA SER A 92 4.34 10.68 13.36
C SER A 92 3.90 12.11 13.08
N ARG A 93 3.27 12.30 11.92
CA ARG A 93 2.54 13.52 11.56
C ARG A 93 1.29 13.16 10.78
N ARG A 94 0.23 13.95 10.98
CA ARG A 94 -0.94 13.97 10.12
C ARG A 94 -0.77 15.09 9.09
N ILE A 95 -1.17 14.84 7.86
CA ILE A 95 -1.26 15.82 6.78
C ILE A 95 -2.74 15.99 6.51
N ASP A 96 -3.23 17.24 6.61
CA ASP A 96 -4.61 17.62 6.35
C ASP A 96 -4.72 18.33 5.01
N ALA A 97 -5.93 18.37 4.44
CA ALA A 97 -6.25 19.10 3.22
C ALA A 97 -5.28 18.74 2.08
N LEU A 98 -5.25 17.47 1.69
CA LEU A 98 -4.18 16.89 0.86
C LEU A 98 -4.05 17.61 -0.50
N GLY A 99 -5.14 18.13 -1.05
CA GLY A 99 -5.12 18.93 -2.28
C GLY A 99 -4.37 20.26 -2.18
N GLN A 100 -4.05 20.72 -0.96
CA GLN A 100 -3.25 21.92 -0.70
C GLN A 100 -1.82 21.60 -0.23
N PHE A 101 -1.50 20.31 -0.05
CA PHE A 101 -0.16 19.90 0.32
C PHE A 101 0.83 20.16 -0.82
N GLY A 102 2.02 20.67 -0.50
CA GLY A 102 3.03 21.05 -1.48
C GLY A 102 4.45 20.63 -1.09
N PHE A 103 5.38 20.71 -2.04
CA PHE A 103 6.78 20.31 -1.84
C PHE A 103 7.47 21.02 -0.67
N GLN A 104 7.19 22.31 -0.44
CA GLN A 104 7.77 23.04 0.69
C GLN A 104 7.27 22.48 2.04
N GLN A 105 5.97 22.19 2.15
CA GLN A 105 5.41 21.56 3.35
C GLN A 105 5.96 20.15 3.56
N ALA A 106 6.12 19.38 2.48
CA ALA A 106 6.73 18.05 2.54
C ALA A 106 8.16 18.10 3.07
N ARG A 107 8.97 19.04 2.57
CA ARG A 107 10.34 19.26 3.03
C ARG A 107 10.39 19.62 4.51
N ASP A 108 9.62 20.61 4.93
CA ASP A 108 9.62 21.08 6.32
C ASP A 108 9.14 19.97 7.27
N LEU A 109 8.11 19.23 6.87
CA LEU A 109 7.57 18.09 7.59
C LEU A 109 8.64 16.99 7.76
N VAL A 110 9.24 16.51 6.66
CA VAL A 110 10.21 15.41 6.70
C VAL A 110 11.47 15.80 7.48
N LEU A 111 12.01 16.99 7.27
CA LEU A 111 13.18 17.47 8.02
C LEU A 111 12.90 17.55 9.53
N SER A 112 11.71 18.03 9.92
CA SER A 112 11.32 18.08 11.33
C SER A 112 11.20 16.69 11.94
N MET A 113 10.58 15.75 11.23
CA MET A 113 10.42 14.37 11.69
C MET A 113 11.75 13.65 11.83
N GLN A 114 12.65 13.80 10.85
CA GLN A 114 13.99 13.20 10.92
C GLN A 114 14.82 13.78 12.08
N TRP A 115 14.70 15.08 12.35
CA TRP A 115 15.39 15.70 13.47
C TRP A 115 14.87 15.18 14.82
N GLU A 116 13.54 15.08 14.97
CA GLU A 116 12.91 14.52 16.17
C GLU A 116 13.28 13.04 16.36
N LEU A 117 13.28 12.25 15.28
CA LEU A 117 13.65 10.84 15.35
C LEU A 117 15.12 10.67 15.75
N ARG A 118 16.04 11.46 15.19
CA ARG A 118 17.45 11.45 15.60
C ARG A 118 17.66 11.84 17.06
N LYS A 119 16.78 12.66 17.64
CA LYS A 119 16.84 12.96 19.08
C LYS A 119 16.38 11.78 19.93
N LYS A 120 15.30 11.09 19.50
CA LYS A 120 14.76 9.92 20.20
C LYS A 120 15.69 8.70 20.06
N SER A 121 16.30 8.55 18.89
CA SER A 121 17.15 7.43 18.50
C SER A 121 18.41 7.94 17.78
N PRO A 122 19.48 8.33 18.50
CA PRO A 122 20.69 8.90 17.90
C PRO A 122 21.38 8.02 16.84
N GLY A 123 21.15 6.70 16.86
CA GLY A 123 21.64 5.75 15.87
C GLY A 123 20.77 5.58 14.61
N SER A 124 19.66 6.31 14.50
CA SER A 124 18.76 6.24 13.34
C SER A 124 19.47 6.72 12.06
N ASN A 125 19.38 5.92 11.01
CA ASN A 125 19.88 6.19 9.67
C ASN A 125 18.99 5.48 8.63
N ALA A 126 19.30 5.63 7.34
CA ALA A 126 18.42 5.11 6.28
C ALA A 126 18.29 3.58 6.22
N SER A 127 19.24 2.81 6.75
CA SER A 127 19.17 1.34 6.72
C SER A 127 18.36 0.73 7.87
N ASN A 128 18.07 1.52 8.91
CA ASN A 128 17.32 1.09 10.10
C ASN A 128 16.12 2.01 10.39
N THR A 129 15.68 2.73 9.37
CA THR A 129 14.53 3.65 9.42
C THR A 129 13.70 3.48 8.15
N PHE A 130 12.39 3.41 8.29
CA PHE A 130 11.44 3.44 7.18
C PHE A 130 10.37 4.51 7.45
N ALA A 131 9.70 4.95 6.40
CA ALA A 131 8.50 5.76 6.48
C ALA A 131 7.29 4.90 6.12
N LEU A 132 6.25 4.92 6.96
CA LEU A 132 4.95 4.32 6.68
C LEU A 132 3.94 5.42 6.36
N LEU A 133 3.33 5.37 5.17
CA LEU A 133 2.31 6.31 4.70
C LEU A 133 0.96 5.60 4.57
N LEU A 134 -0.05 6.11 5.26
CA LEU A 134 -1.45 5.75 5.06
C LEU A 134 -2.17 6.99 4.57
N ILE A 135 -2.89 6.90 3.46
CA ILE A 135 -3.47 8.07 2.80
C ILE A 135 -4.90 7.81 2.35
N ASP A 136 -5.77 8.81 2.54
CA ASP A 136 -7.14 8.79 2.05
C ASP A 136 -7.16 8.64 0.51
N SER A 137 -7.71 7.54 0.02
CA SER A 137 -7.80 7.24 -1.42
C SER A 137 -8.79 8.12 -2.19
N LEU A 138 -9.80 8.69 -1.53
CA LEU A 138 -10.81 9.53 -2.19
C LEU A 138 -10.33 10.97 -2.40
N SER A 139 -9.25 11.37 -1.72
CA SER A 139 -8.59 12.67 -1.93
C SER A 139 -7.97 12.82 -3.33
N GLN A 140 -7.66 11.71 -3.99
CA GLN A 140 -6.92 11.64 -5.27
C GLN A 140 -5.52 12.31 -5.24
N ALA A 141 -5.01 12.61 -4.04
CA ALA A 141 -3.74 13.30 -3.83
C ALA A 141 -2.56 12.34 -3.62
N GLU A 142 -2.79 11.03 -3.62
CA GLU A 142 -1.81 10.03 -3.22
C GLU A 142 -0.54 10.02 -4.07
N GLU A 143 -0.68 10.24 -5.38
CA GLU A 143 0.47 10.33 -6.31
C GLU A 143 1.36 11.52 -5.95
N PHE A 144 0.77 12.69 -5.75
CA PHE A 144 1.52 13.91 -5.43
C PHE A 144 2.15 13.82 -4.04
N VAL A 145 1.39 13.39 -3.03
CA VAL A 145 1.86 13.31 -1.65
C VAL A 145 3.00 12.30 -1.52
N ALA A 146 2.89 11.11 -2.15
CA ALA A 146 3.96 10.12 -2.17
C ALA A 146 5.22 10.66 -2.87
N ALA A 147 5.07 11.34 -4.02
CA ALA A 147 6.20 11.95 -4.72
C ALA A 147 6.89 13.05 -3.90
N ALA A 148 6.11 13.94 -3.29
CA ALA A 148 6.61 15.05 -2.49
C ALA A 148 7.35 14.56 -1.23
N LEU A 149 6.79 13.57 -0.52
CA LEU A 149 7.43 13.00 0.68
C LEU A 149 8.65 12.14 0.32
N GLY A 150 8.52 11.27 -0.70
CA GLY A 150 9.59 10.38 -1.14
C GLY A 150 10.85 11.14 -1.59
N ASN A 151 10.68 12.27 -2.26
CA ASN A 151 11.81 13.13 -2.66
C ASN A 151 12.62 13.63 -1.46
N GLU A 152 11.94 13.99 -0.36
CA GLU A 152 12.57 14.56 0.83
C GLU A 152 13.13 13.48 1.78
N LEU A 153 12.58 12.27 1.74
CA LEU A 153 13.06 11.12 2.52
C LEU A 153 14.41 10.58 2.02
N GLY A 154 14.78 10.88 0.77
CA GLY A 154 16.05 10.45 0.19
C GLY A 154 16.14 8.92 0.07
N THR A 155 17.04 8.31 0.83
CA THR A 155 17.26 6.84 0.81
C THR A 155 16.42 6.08 1.83
N ILE A 156 15.64 6.77 2.67
CA ILE A 156 14.69 6.11 3.59
C ILE A 156 13.54 5.56 2.76
N HIS A 157 13.26 4.27 2.88
CA HIS A 157 12.15 3.65 2.17
C HIS A 157 10.81 4.17 2.69
N LEU A 158 10.00 4.71 1.79
CA LEU A 158 8.58 4.98 2.05
C LEU A 158 7.77 3.78 1.58
N VAL A 159 6.95 3.24 2.47
CA VAL A 159 6.01 2.14 2.19
C VAL A 159 4.62 2.54 2.68
N GLY A 160 3.57 1.98 2.09
CA GLY A 160 2.23 2.36 2.48
C GLY A 160 1.13 1.76 1.62
N GLY A 161 -0.10 2.06 2.02
CA GLY A 161 -1.30 1.82 1.23
C GLY A 161 -2.29 2.98 1.34
N SER A 162 -2.98 3.28 0.24
CA SER A 162 -4.17 4.12 0.24
C SER A 162 -5.31 3.36 0.90
N SER A 163 -6.03 4.02 1.80
CA SER A 163 -7.21 3.48 2.48
C SER A 163 -8.28 2.99 1.49
N GLY A 164 -9.16 2.12 1.94
CA GLY A 164 -10.22 1.53 1.11
C GLY A 164 -11.49 1.24 1.89
N ASP A 165 -12.55 0.89 1.18
CA ASP A 165 -13.88 0.59 1.74
C ASP A 165 -14.57 -0.57 1.00
N ASN A 166 -13.79 -1.56 0.54
CA ASN A 166 -14.27 -2.69 -0.26
C ASN A 166 -15.01 -2.27 -1.54
N TRP A 167 -14.45 -1.31 -2.29
CA TRP A 167 -15.01 -0.81 -3.56
C TRP A 167 -16.34 -0.06 -3.43
N GLN A 168 -16.72 0.36 -2.22
CA GLN A 168 -17.90 1.21 -2.02
C GLN A 168 -17.65 2.63 -2.54
N LEU A 169 -16.40 3.11 -2.46
CA LEU A 169 -15.95 4.43 -2.92
C LEU A 169 -16.76 5.58 -2.30
N GLN A 170 -17.11 5.45 -1.01
CA GLN A 170 -17.93 6.40 -0.27
C GLN A 170 -17.12 7.20 0.75
N ARG A 171 -16.29 6.52 1.56
CA ARG A 171 -15.50 7.16 2.62
C ARG A 171 -14.35 6.26 3.07
N THR A 172 -13.12 6.75 3.02
CA THR A 172 -11.91 5.94 3.29
C THR A 172 -10.97 6.65 4.29
N PRO A 173 -11.40 6.83 5.56
CA PRO A 173 -10.67 7.67 6.50
C PRO A 173 -9.34 7.04 6.93
N VAL A 174 -8.41 7.89 7.32
CA VAL A 174 -7.19 7.50 8.04
C VAL A 174 -7.39 7.68 9.55
N LEU A 175 -6.84 6.76 10.33
CA LEU A 175 -6.82 6.81 11.79
C LEU A 175 -5.48 7.40 12.25
N TYR A 176 -5.53 8.47 13.03
CA TYR A 176 -4.35 9.13 13.60
C TYR A 176 -4.55 9.42 15.07
N ASP A 177 -3.68 8.86 15.92
CA ASP A 177 -3.76 8.93 17.39
C ASP A 177 -5.17 8.61 17.93
N GLY A 178 -5.81 7.58 17.36
CA GLY A 178 -7.12 7.08 17.80
C GLY A 178 -8.35 7.81 17.23
N CYS A 179 -8.18 8.82 16.38
CA CYS A 179 -9.28 9.57 15.76
C CYS A 179 -9.24 9.47 14.23
N TYR A 180 -10.41 9.54 13.59
CA TYR A 180 -10.55 9.50 12.14
C TYR A 180 -10.44 10.86 11.48
N PHE A 181 -9.77 10.88 10.33
CA PHE A 181 -9.64 12.05 9.47
C PHE A 181 -9.88 11.68 8.01
N ASP A 182 -10.75 12.45 7.37
CA ASP A 182 -10.98 12.44 5.92
C ASP A 182 -10.06 13.47 5.25
N ASP A 183 -9.84 13.34 3.94
CA ASP A 183 -8.94 14.21 3.15
C ASP A 183 -7.58 14.41 3.86
N SER A 184 -7.04 13.29 4.36
CA SER A 184 -5.91 13.28 5.27
C SER A 184 -4.97 12.09 5.03
N ALA A 185 -3.73 12.24 5.48
CA ALA A 185 -2.73 11.17 5.49
C ALA A 185 -2.01 11.10 6.83
N ALA A 186 -1.62 9.89 7.24
CA ALA A 186 -0.74 9.65 8.37
C ALA A 186 0.62 9.20 7.85
N ILE A 187 1.68 9.93 8.20
CA ILE A 187 3.06 9.51 7.96
C ILE A 187 3.75 9.22 9.29
N LEU A 188 4.35 8.04 9.39
CA LEU A 188 5.16 7.61 10.51
C LEU A 188 6.59 7.42 10.02
N LEU A 189 7.56 8.01 10.70
CA LEU A 189 8.97 7.73 10.52
C LEU A 189 9.42 6.82 11.68
N VAL A 190 9.74 5.57 11.33
CA VAL A 190 9.92 4.48 12.29
C VAL A 190 11.36 4.00 12.23
N HIS A 191 12.07 4.12 13.34
CA HIS A 191 13.35 3.47 13.59
C HIS A 191 13.12 2.10 14.21
N THR A 192 13.94 1.12 13.83
CA THR A 192 13.96 -0.20 14.48
C THR A 192 15.37 -0.77 14.67
N THR A 193 15.53 -1.63 15.67
CA THR A 193 16.69 -2.51 15.89
C THR A 193 16.64 -3.79 15.06
N LEU A 194 15.46 -4.17 14.55
CA LEU A 194 15.29 -5.37 13.75
C LEU A 194 15.88 -5.18 12.34
N ASP A 195 16.42 -6.26 11.78
CA ASP A 195 16.84 -6.26 10.38
C ASP A 195 15.60 -6.35 9.50
N PHE A 196 15.42 -5.38 8.62
CA PHE A 196 14.30 -5.34 7.69
C PHE A 196 14.75 -5.00 6.28
N ARG A 197 13.92 -5.39 5.31
CA ARG A 197 14.10 -5.05 3.89
C ARG A 197 12.77 -4.65 3.26
N HIS A 198 12.85 -3.72 2.31
CA HIS A 198 11.73 -3.32 1.47
C HIS A 198 11.68 -4.20 0.22
N TYR A 199 10.50 -4.73 -0.09
CA TYR A 199 10.24 -5.45 -1.32
C TYR A 199 9.03 -4.88 -2.04
N ASN A 200 9.08 -4.92 -3.37
CA ASN A 200 7.93 -4.67 -4.22
C ASN A 200 7.99 -5.65 -5.38
N PHE A 201 6.88 -6.31 -5.66
CA PHE A 201 6.78 -7.25 -6.77
C PHE A 201 5.38 -7.24 -7.39
N HIS A 202 5.30 -7.62 -8.67
CA HIS A 202 4.07 -7.64 -9.46
C HIS A 202 4.06 -8.84 -10.42
N ASN A 203 2.89 -9.21 -10.92
CA ASN A 203 2.73 -10.45 -11.72
C ASN A 203 2.73 -10.16 -13.22
N PHE A 204 3.65 -9.29 -13.65
CA PHE A 204 3.73 -8.84 -15.04
C PHE A 204 5.18 -8.82 -15.50
N THR A 205 5.39 -9.18 -16.76
CA THR A 205 6.66 -8.94 -17.45
C THR A 205 6.43 -8.01 -18.63
N ALA A 206 7.40 -7.15 -18.91
CA ALA A 206 7.29 -6.22 -20.02
C ALA A 206 7.68 -6.92 -21.34
N SER A 207 6.81 -6.81 -22.35
CA SER A 207 7.07 -7.27 -23.72
C SER A 207 8.00 -6.31 -24.47
N ASP A 208 8.51 -6.72 -25.62
CA ASP A 208 9.35 -5.87 -26.49
C ASP A 208 8.59 -4.69 -27.11
N LYS A 209 7.25 -4.75 -27.16
CA LYS A 209 6.39 -3.71 -27.71
C LYS A 209 6.35 -2.48 -26.82
N ARG A 210 6.52 -1.31 -27.44
CA ARG A 210 6.61 0.00 -26.78
C ARG A 210 5.62 0.99 -27.36
N GLY A 211 5.13 1.88 -26.52
CA GLY A 211 4.37 3.06 -26.91
C GLY A 211 4.85 4.29 -26.16
N VAL A 212 4.49 5.46 -26.67
CA VAL A 212 4.74 6.75 -26.02
C VAL A 212 3.40 7.42 -25.80
N ILE A 213 3.16 7.93 -24.59
CA ILE A 213 2.01 8.78 -24.30
C ILE A 213 2.24 10.13 -25.00
N THR A 214 1.40 10.46 -25.97
CA THR A 214 1.55 11.71 -26.76
C THR A 214 0.60 12.81 -26.32
N ALA A 215 -0.53 12.48 -25.69
CA ALA A 215 -1.43 13.44 -25.06
C ALA A 215 -2.11 12.82 -23.83
N ALA A 216 -2.13 13.56 -22.72
CA ALA A 216 -2.72 13.10 -21.46
C ALA A 216 -3.21 14.27 -20.59
N THR A 217 -4.16 13.99 -19.70
CA THR A 217 -4.48 14.85 -18.57
C THR A 217 -4.12 14.12 -17.28
N PRO A 218 -2.86 14.20 -16.78
CA PRO A 218 -2.40 13.40 -15.65
C PRO A 218 -3.19 13.66 -14.36
N ALA A 219 -3.58 14.91 -14.11
CA ALA A 219 -4.40 15.29 -12.96
C ALA A 219 -5.78 14.61 -12.94
N LYS A 220 -6.27 14.13 -14.09
CA LYS A 220 -7.50 13.34 -14.21
C LYS A 220 -7.22 11.86 -14.47
N ARG A 221 -5.94 11.45 -14.51
CA ARG A 221 -5.46 10.10 -14.88
C ARG A 221 -5.99 9.65 -16.25
N LEU A 222 -6.09 10.58 -17.20
CA LEU A 222 -6.58 10.30 -18.56
C LEU A 222 -5.42 10.28 -19.55
N VAL A 223 -5.37 9.22 -20.36
CA VAL A 223 -4.52 9.15 -21.55
C VAL A 223 -5.40 9.31 -22.77
N HIS A 224 -5.16 10.35 -23.55
CA HIS A 224 -5.95 10.69 -24.75
C HIS A 224 -5.33 10.08 -26.01
N GLU A 225 -3.99 10.14 -26.12
CA GLU A 225 -3.27 9.66 -27.29
C GLU A 225 -2.03 8.84 -26.94
N ILE A 226 -1.79 7.81 -27.74
CA ILE A 226 -0.59 6.98 -27.74
C ILE A 226 -0.01 6.98 -29.15
N ASN A 227 1.28 7.25 -29.28
CA ASN A 227 1.98 7.33 -30.58
C ASN A 227 1.31 8.26 -31.61
N GLY A 228 0.58 9.29 -31.16
CA GLY A 228 -0.15 10.22 -32.03
C GLY A 228 -1.51 9.72 -32.53
N GLU A 229 -2.01 8.61 -31.98
CA GLU A 229 -3.31 8.01 -32.31
C GLU A 229 -4.19 7.90 -31.05
N VAL A 230 -5.51 7.77 -31.25
CA VAL A 230 -6.48 7.61 -30.13
C VAL A 230 -6.06 6.46 -29.22
N ALA A 231 -5.93 6.73 -27.92
CA ALA A 231 -5.27 5.87 -26.94
C ALA A 231 -5.73 4.40 -27.01
N VAL A 232 -7.03 4.16 -26.94
CA VAL A 232 -7.57 2.79 -26.96
C VAL A 232 -7.31 2.03 -28.26
N THR A 233 -7.29 2.74 -29.41
CA THR A 233 -7.06 2.13 -30.73
C THR A 233 -5.62 1.68 -30.85
N GLU A 234 -4.68 2.57 -30.48
CA GLU A 234 -3.27 2.24 -30.52
C GLU A 234 -2.88 1.21 -29.45
N TYR A 235 -3.49 1.29 -28.27
CA TYR A 235 -3.26 0.30 -27.22
C TYR A 235 -3.73 -1.10 -27.66
N ALA A 236 -4.92 -1.21 -28.25
CA ALA A 236 -5.41 -2.46 -28.83
C ALA A 236 -4.43 -3.01 -29.89
N ARG A 237 -3.93 -2.15 -30.79
CA ARG A 237 -2.94 -2.53 -31.80
C ARG A 237 -1.64 -3.05 -31.18
N LEU A 238 -1.09 -2.34 -30.18
CA LEU A 238 0.11 -2.75 -29.46
C LEU A 238 -0.10 -4.08 -28.74
N CYS A 239 -1.22 -4.26 -28.06
CA CYS A 239 -1.56 -5.52 -27.38
C CYS A 239 -1.95 -6.66 -28.35
N SER A 240 -2.12 -6.37 -29.64
CA SER A 240 -2.67 -7.32 -30.63
C SER A 240 -4.06 -7.83 -30.23
N LEU A 241 -4.87 -6.93 -29.66
CA LEU A 241 -6.26 -7.17 -29.27
C LEU A 241 -7.20 -6.56 -30.32
N ASP A 242 -8.40 -7.13 -30.46
CA ASP A 242 -9.44 -6.53 -31.29
C ASP A 242 -10.07 -5.34 -30.55
N ARG A 243 -9.99 -4.15 -31.15
CA ARG A 243 -10.57 -2.92 -30.60
C ARG A 243 -12.08 -3.04 -30.38
N ALA A 244 -12.78 -3.80 -31.21
CA ALA A 244 -14.23 -3.94 -31.16
C ALA A 244 -14.71 -4.79 -29.98
N THR A 245 -13.85 -5.67 -29.45
CA THR A 245 -14.15 -6.53 -28.30
C THR A 245 -13.41 -6.11 -27.04
N LEU A 246 -12.56 -5.09 -27.11
CA LEU A 246 -11.82 -4.58 -25.96
C LEU A 246 -12.77 -3.95 -24.95
N ASP A 247 -12.86 -4.59 -23.79
CA ASP A 247 -13.64 -4.17 -22.64
C ASP A 247 -12.76 -3.90 -21.41
N GLN A 248 -13.42 -3.52 -20.31
CA GLN A 248 -12.77 -3.20 -19.05
C GLN A 248 -12.05 -4.41 -18.44
N GLU A 249 -12.64 -5.61 -18.52
CA GLU A 249 -12.06 -6.83 -17.97
C GLU A 249 -10.76 -7.20 -18.71
N THR A 250 -10.77 -7.10 -20.05
CA THR A 250 -9.58 -7.34 -20.87
C THR A 250 -8.48 -6.33 -20.56
N LEU A 251 -8.81 -5.05 -20.36
CA LEU A 251 -7.83 -4.03 -19.99
C LEU A 251 -7.22 -4.23 -18.59
N ALA A 252 -8.00 -4.70 -17.62
CA ALA A 252 -7.54 -4.92 -16.26
C ALA A 252 -6.36 -5.92 -16.18
N VAL A 253 -6.32 -6.91 -17.09
CA VAL A 253 -5.25 -7.91 -17.18
C VAL A 253 -4.12 -7.54 -18.15
N HIS A 254 -4.21 -6.39 -18.82
CA HIS A 254 -3.18 -5.84 -19.70
C HIS A 254 -2.77 -4.43 -19.24
N PRO A 255 -2.00 -4.28 -18.14
CA PRO A 255 -1.49 -2.98 -17.73
C PRO A 255 -0.38 -2.48 -18.66
N ALA A 256 -0.17 -1.17 -18.69
CA ALA A 256 1.06 -0.59 -19.23
C ALA A 256 2.19 -0.71 -18.19
N ILE A 257 3.41 -1.02 -18.60
CA ILE A 257 4.59 -0.99 -17.71
C ILE A 257 5.42 0.24 -18.04
N ILE A 258 5.59 1.12 -17.05
CA ILE A 258 6.55 2.22 -17.11
C ILE A 258 7.83 1.81 -16.38
N THR A 259 8.96 2.40 -16.76
CA THR A 259 10.25 2.15 -16.11
C THR A 259 10.75 3.42 -15.44
N VAL A 260 11.01 3.34 -14.14
CA VAL A 260 11.61 4.43 -13.35
C VAL A 260 12.90 3.89 -12.75
N GLY A 261 14.05 4.45 -13.16
CA GLY A 261 15.35 3.88 -12.85
C GLY A 261 15.51 2.49 -13.48
N ASP A 262 15.77 1.49 -12.63
CA ASP A 262 15.92 0.08 -13.00
C ASP A 262 14.65 -0.76 -12.75
N ARG A 263 13.58 -0.14 -12.24
CA ARG A 263 12.36 -0.83 -11.79
C ARG A 263 11.19 -0.63 -12.76
N ALA A 264 10.40 -1.68 -12.88
CA ALA A 264 9.19 -1.74 -13.70
C ALA A 264 7.96 -1.51 -12.82
N TYR A 265 7.04 -0.68 -13.31
CA TYR A 265 5.83 -0.29 -12.57
C TYR A 265 4.60 -0.49 -13.46
N PRO A 266 3.69 -1.41 -13.11
CA PRO A 266 2.44 -1.55 -13.82
C PRO A 266 1.52 -0.35 -13.55
N ARG A 267 0.81 0.05 -14.60
CA ARG A 267 -0.22 1.10 -14.61
C ARG A 267 -1.48 0.46 -15.20
N GLY A 268 -2.44 0.18 -14.33
CA GLY A 268 -3.71 -0.43 -14.71
C GLY A 268 -4.63 0.58 -15.39
N PHE A 269 -5.47 0.09 -16.30
CA PHE A 269 -6.54 0.87 -16.91
C PHE A 269 -7.87 0.50 -16.26
N MET A 270 -8.64 1.51 -15.88
CA MET A 270 -9.93 1.37 -15.20
C MET A 270 -11.10 1.44 -16.15
N GLN A 271 -11.06 2.29 -17.18
CA GLN A 271 -12.22 2.53 -18.05
C GLN A 271 -11.78 2.99 -19.44
N ILE A 272 -12.58 2.65 -20.44
CA ILE A 272 -12.53 3.22 -21.79
C ILE A 272 -13.63 4.29 -21.87
N LEU A 273 -13.25 5.52 -22.22
CA LEU A 273 -14.20 6.61 -22.41
C LEU A 273 -14.80 6.60 -23.83
N GLU A 274 -15.91 7.31 -24.02
CA GLU A 274 -16.63 7.38 -25.30
C GLU A 274 -15.77 7.95 -26.43
N ASP A 275 -14.87 8.88 -26.13
CA ASP A 275 -13.93 9.48 -27.08
C ASP A 275 -12.72 8.57 -27.40
N GLY A 276 -12.61 7.42 -26.74
CA GLY A 276 -11.50 6.49 -26.86
C GLY A 276 -10.31 6.78 -25.95
N SER A 277 -10.41 7.77 -25.07
CA SER A 277 -9.43 7.97 -24.00
C SER A 277 -9.44 6.79 -23.01
N LEU A 278 -8.29 6.51 -22.40
CA LEU A 278 -8.14 5.49 -21.36
C LEU A 278 -8.01 6.15 -19.99
N GLN A 279 -8.92 5.81 -19.08
CA GLN A 279 -8.84 6.16 -17.67
C GLN A 279 -7.88 5.20 -16.96
N CYS A 280 -6.82 5.73 -16.37
CA CYS A 280 -5.79 4.98 -15.67
C CYS A 280 -6.05 4.97 -14.15
N ALA A 281 -5.56 3.94 -13.46
CA ALA A 281 -5.61 3.84 -12.00
C ALA A 281 -4.60 4.79 -11.30
N CYS A 282 -3.46 5.05 -11.95
CA CYS A 282 -2.44 6.03 -11.56
C CYS A 282 -2.24 7.07 -12.67
N ALA A 283 -1.61 8.19 -12.35
CA ALA A 283 -1.25 9.18 -13.36
C ALA A 283 -0.17 8.64 -14.32
N ILE A 284 -0.24 9.06 -15.58
CA ILE A 284 0.79 8.82 -16.59
C ILE A 284 1.00 10.13 -17.35
N ASP A 285 2.22 10.65 -17.33
CA ASP A 285 2.56 11.92 -17.97
C ASP A 285 2.77 11.78 -19.50
N GLU A 286 2.60 12.90 -20.20
CA GLU A 286 2.99 13.01 -21.60
C GLU A 286 4.49 12.79 -21.78
N GLY A 287 4.87 12.13 -22.86
CA GLY A 287 6.25 11.76 -23.18
C GLY A 287 6.74 10.50 -22.46
N VAL A 288 5.96 9.92 -21.55
CA VAL A 288 6.32 8.65 -20.89
C VAL A 288 6.32 7.51 -21.92
N VAL A 289 7.44 6.79 -21.98
CA VAL A 289 7.56 5.55 -22.74
C VAL A 289 7.09 4.40 -21.87
N PHE A 290 6.16 3.60 -22.37
CA PHE A 290 5.69 2.39 -21.71
C PHE A 290 5.93 1.16 -22.58
N ARG A 291 5.88 0.00 -21.93
CA ARG A 291 5.91 -1.33 -22.56
C ARG A 291 4.59 -2.03 -22.30
N VAL A 292 4.09 -2.78 -23.28
CA VAL A 292 2.92 -3.63 -23.07
C VAL A 292 3.30 -4.76 -22.11
N ALA A 293 2.50 -4.99 -21.08
CA ALA A 293 2.72 -6.09 -20.14
C ALA A 293 2.19 -7.42 -20.68
N THR A 294 2.81 -8.50 -20.21
CA THR A 294 2.26 -9.85 -20.28
C THR A 294 2.15 -10.37 -18.86
N GLN A 295 0.97 -10.90 -18.51
CA GLN A 295 0.76 -11.50 -17.22
C GLN A 295 1.61 -12.78 -17.11
N VAL A 296 2.26 -12.94 -15.95
CA VAL A 296 2.99 -14.16 -15.61
C VAL A 296 2.24 -14.91 -14.52
N ASP A 297 2.63 -16.17 -14.27
CA ASP A 297 2.00 -16.99 -13.24
C ASP A 297 2.05 -16.29 -11.88
N PHE A 298 0.86 -15.97 -11.34
CA PHE A 298 0.68 -15.23 -10.09
C PHE A 298 1.34 -15.96 -8.92
N VAL A 299 1.08 -17.26 -8.78
CA VAL A 299 1.52 -18.05 -7.64
C VAL A 299 3.03 -18.29 -7.71
N ALA A 300 3.54 -18.58 -8.91
CA ALA A 300 4.97 -18.78 -9.10
C ALA A 300 5.77 -17.49 -8.80
N GLN A 301 5.27 -16.32 -9.22
CA GLN A 301 5.91 -15.03 -8.89
C GLN A 301 5.86 -14.72 -7.40
N LEU A 302 4.72 -14.93 -6.75
CA LEU A 302 4.58 -14.71 -5.31
C LEU A 302 5.55 -15.62 -4.53
N ARG A 303 5.60 -16.92 -4.88
CA ARG A 303 6.52 -17.88 -4.27
C ARG A 303 7.98 -17.46 -4.45
N GLN A 304 8.37 -17.09 -5.67
CA GLN A 304 9.74 -16.62 -5.94
C GLN A 304 10.10 -15.36 -5.15
N ALA A 305 9.15 -14.44 -4.98
CA ALA A 305 9.37 -13.24 -4.19
C ALA A 305 9.59 -13.60 -2.71
N PHE A 306 8.78 -14.49 -2.15
CA PHE A 306 8.89 -14.91 -0.75
C PHE A 306 10.12 -15.79 -0.49
N ASP A 307 10.49 -16.68 -1.41
CA ASP A 307 11.75 -17.43 -1.35
C ASP A 307 12.96 -16.49 -1.26
N ARG A 308 12.91 -15.34 -1.95
CA ARG A 308 13.94 -14.30 -1.85
C ARG A 308 13.97 -13.66 -0.46
N ILE A 309 12.81 -13.36 0.12
CA ILE A 309 12.73 -12.81 1.48
C ILE A 309 13.35 -13.79 2.48
N HIS A 310 12.98 -15.07 2.41
CA HIS A 310 13.57 -16.12 3.25
C HIS A 310 15.09 -16.22 3.07
N HIS A 311 15.56 -16.16 1.83
CA HIS A 311 17.00 -16.22 1.55
C HIS A 311 17.77 -15.05 2.17
N GLU A 312 17.20 -13.84 2.15
CA GLU A 312 17.87 -12.62 2.61
C GLU A 312 17.72 -12.37 4.12
N LEU A 313 16.61 -12.77 4.74
CA LEU A 313 16.26 -12.46 6.12
C LEU A 313 16.10 -13.70 7.03
N GLY A 314 16.11 -14.92 6.49
CA GLY A 314 15.90 -16.16 7.25
C GLY A 314 14.42 -16.54 7.40
N ASP A 315 14.14 -17.53 8.23
CA ASP A 315 12.81 -18.15 8.32
C ASP A 315 11.87 -17.51 9.35
N GLU A 316 12.42 -16.96 10.43
CA GLU A 316 11.65 -16.27 11.47
C GLU A 316 11.29 -14.86 11.01
N LEU A 317 10.17 -14.74 10.29
CA LEU A 317 9.74 -13.51 9.62
C LEU A 317 8.42 -12.96 10.15
N MET A 318 8.24 -11.66 9.96
CA MET A 318 6.93 -11.02 9.82
C MET A 318 6.98 -10.08 8.63
N VAL A 319 5.97 -10.16 7.76
CA VAL A 319 5.85 -9.30 6.58
C VAL A 319 4.67 -8.36 6.76
N LEU A 320 4.92 -7.05 6.76
CA LEU A 320 3.90 -6.02 6.67
C LEU A 320 3.60 -5.73 5.20
N GLY A 321 2.46 -6.23 4.70
CA GLY A 321 2.07 -6.18 3.29
C GLY A 321 0.99 -5.16 2.96
N PHE A 322 1.19 -4.44 1.86
CA PHE A 322 0.21 -3.55 1.22
C PHE A 322 0.00 -4.08 -0.20
N GLU A 323 -1.18 -4.64 -0.45
CA GLU A 323 -1.49 -5.25 -1.75
C GLU A 323 -2.58 -4.47 -2.46
N CYS A 324 -2.47 -4.27 -3.77
CA CYS A 324 -3.57 -3.71 -4.54
C CYS A 324 -4.84 -4.58 -4.43
N ALA A 325 -5.99 -3.99 -4.12
CA ALA A 325 -7.27 -4.70 -4.03
C ALA A 325 -7.65 -5.45 -5.32
N ALA A 326 -7.16 -5.00 -6.49
CA ALA A 326 -7.34 -5.71 -7.76
C ALA A 326 -6.65 -7.09 -7.77
N ARG A 327 -5.53 -7.26 -7.07
CA ARG A 327 -4.85 -8.57 -6.96
C ARG A 327 -5.67 -9.57 -6.15
N ARG A 328 -6.32 -9.11 -5.07
CA ARG A 328 -7.28 -9.91 -4.31
C ARG A 328 -8.44 -10.40 -5.20
N GLN A 329 -8.96 -9.54 -6.08
CA GLN A 329 -9.99 -9.93 -7.06
C GLN A 329 -9.48 -11.02 -8.02
N VAL A 330 -8.27 -10.87 -8.56
CA VAL A 330 -7.63 -11.89 -9.42
C VAL A 330 -7.51 -13.23 -8.69
N VAL A 331 -7.02 -13.24 -7.45
CA VAL A 331 -6.92 -14.48 -6.65
C VAL A 331 -8.29 -15.15 -6.48
N SER A 332 -9.34 -14.36 -6.24
CA SER A 332 -10.70 -14.89 -6.12
C SER A 332 -11.25 -15.43 -7.44
N GLN A 333 -11.06 -14.69 -8.53
CA GLN A 333 -11.59 -15.02 -9.87
C GLN A 333 -10.99 -16.31 -10.42
N TYR A 334 -9.69 -16.53 -10.21
CA TYR A 334 -8.97 -17.69 -10.73
C TYR A 334 -8.86 -18.85 -9.73
N GLY A 335 -9.49 -18.76 -8.55
CA GLY A 335 -9.47 -19.85 -7.58
C GLY A 335 -8.08 -20.13 -6.98
N LEU A 336 -7.27 -19.10 -6.77
CA LEU A 336 -5.87 -19.21 -6.34
C LEU A 336 -5.67 -19.10 -4.82
N GLN A 337 -6.76 -19.07 -4.03
CA GLN A 337 -6.76 -18.74 -2.60
C GLN A 337 -5.81 -19.65 -1.82
N ASP A 338 -5.97 -20.98 -1.93
CA ASP A 338 -5.19 -21.94 -1.15
C ASP A 338 -3.67 -21.77 -1.37
N ALA A 339 -3.27 -21.61 -2.63
CA ALA A 339 -1.88 -21.44 -2.99
C ALA A 339 -1.30 -20.12 -2.50
N VAL A 340 -2.08 -19.03 -2.55
CA VAL A 340 -1.65 -17.71 -2.04
C VAL A 340 -1.60 -17.71 -0.50
N PHE A 341 -2.57 -18.34 0.16
CA PHE A 341 -2.65 -18.36 1.61
C PHE A 341 -1.57 -19.24 2.23
N GLU A 342 -1.16 -20.31 1.55
CA GLU A 342 0.04 -21.07 1.89
C GLU A 342 1.27 -20.14 1.98
N GLN A 343 1.46 -19.29 0.97
CA GLN A 343 2.57 -18.34 0.93
C GLN A 343 2.45 -17.27 2.04
N PHE A 344 1.26 -16.72 2.27
CA PHE A 344 1.04 -15.74 3.34
C PHE A 344 1.29 -16.33 4.74
N SER A 345 0.93 -17.59 4.94
CA SER A 345 1.18 -18.32 6.18
C SER A 345 2.68 -18.54 6.39
N ALA A 346 3.40 -18.98 5.36
CA ALA A 346 4.83 -19.26 5.41
C ALA A 346 5.68 -18.03 5.76
N CYS A 347 5.29 -16.85 5.31
CA CYS A 347 5.99 -15.59 5.61
C CYS A 347 5.34 -14.76 6.74
N ASN A 348 4.33 -15.30 7.43
CA ASN A 348 3.60 -14.60 8.49
C ASN A 348 3.17 -13.18 8.03
N VAL A 349 2.43 -13.12 6.92
CA VAL A 349 2.03 -11.86 6.30
C VAL A 349 0.86 -11.24 7.06
N TRP A 350 1.01 -9.97 7.43
CA TRP A 350 -0.03 -9.12 7.99
C TRP A 350 -0.12 -7.82 7.22
N GLY A 351 -1.31 -7.26 7.06
CA GLY A 351 -1.46 -6.00 6.35
C GLY A 351 -2.85 -5.84 5.76
N PHE A 352 -2.95 -5.23 4.58
CA PHE A 352 -4.25 -5.01 3.94
C PHE A 352 -4.20 -4.87 2.42
N SER A 353 -5.36 -5.11 1.82
CA SER A 353 -5.70 -4.75 0.46
C SER A 353 -6.04 -3.25 0.40
N CYS A 354 -5.32 -2.50 -0.42
CA CYS A 354 -5.37 -1.05 -0.54
C CYS A 354 -5.83 -0.60 -1.94
N MET A 355 -6.23 0.66 -2.07
CA MET A 355 -6.64 1.25 -3.35
C MET A 355 -5.46 1.75 -4.19
N GLY A 356 -4.26 1.74 -3.62
CA GLY A 356 -2.99 2.05 -4.27
C GLY A 356 -1.85 1.85 -3.26
N GLU A 357 -0.72 1.36 -3.72
CA GLU A 357 0.44 1.06 -2.89
C GLU A 357 1.44 2.22 -2.97
N GLN A 358 1.95 2.70 -1.83
CA GLN A 358 3.01 3.73 -1.83
C GLN A 358 4.37 3.07 -1.71
N ALA A 359 5.25 3.32 -2.68
CA ALA A 359 6.60 2.79 -2.70
C ALA A 359 7.60 3.90 -3.08
N ASN A 360 8.35 4.37 -2.09
CA ASN A 360 9.27 5.50 -2.18
C ASN A 360 8.55 6.77 -2.68
N SER A 361 8.85 7.23 -3.90
CA SER A 361 8.25 8.42 -4.49
C SER A 361 7.08 8.13 -5.43
N LEU A 362 6.54 6.91 -5.42
CA LEU A 362 5.55 6.46 -6.40
C LEU A 362 4.29 5.94 -5.71
N ASN A 363 3.15 6.30 -6.28
CA ASN A 363 1.91 5.55 -6.11
C ASN A 363 1.86 4.42 -7.17
N MET A 364 1.46 3.23 -6.74
CA MET A 364 1.45 2.03 -7.55
C MET A 364 0.08 1.37 -7.50
N ASN A 365 -0.19 0.54 -8.50
CA ASN A 365 -1.30 -0.41 -8.49
C ASN A 365 -0.77 -1.75 -8.98
N ASN A 366 -1.58 -2.81 -8.83
CA ASN A 366 -1.27 -4.14 -9.35
C ASN A 366 0.04 -4.75 -8.83
N SER A 367 0.50 -4.32 -7.65
CA SER A 367 1.69 -4.81 -6.97
C SER A 367 1.40 -5.29 -5.55
N PHE A 368 2.40 -5.95 -4.97
CA PHE A 368 2.48 -6.22 -3.56
C PHE A 368 3.72 -5.50 -3.04
N ASN A 369 3.51 -4.55 -2.14
CA ASN A 369 4.56 -3.73 -1.53
C ASN A 369 4.67 -4.10 -0.06
N CYS A 370 5.88 -4.34 0.45
CA CYS A 370 6.01 -4.75 1.84
C CYS A 370 7.34 -4.38 2.50
N LEU A 371 7.29 -4.41 3.84
CA LEU A 371 8.47 -4.54 4.69
C LEU A 371 8.49 -5.94 5.28
N ALA A 372 9.61 -6.64 5.15
CA ALA A 372 9.83 -7.89 5.85
C ALA A 372 10.83 -7.66 6.98
N PHE A 373 10.51 -8.18 8.16
CA PHE A 373 11.31 -8.09 9.37
C PHE A 373 11.80 -9.48 9.76
N ARG A 374 13.09 -9.61 10.05
CA ARG A 374 13.62 -10.78 10.75
C ARG A 374 13.29 -10.66 12.24
N LEU A 375 12.54 -11.61 12.78
CA LEU A 375 12.19 -11.67 14.19
C LEU A 375 13.32 -12.35 14.99
N PRO A 376 13.53 -11.95 16.25
CA PRO A 376 14.44 -12.66 17.16
C PRO A 376 13.95 -14.09 17.43
N SER A 377 14.88 -15.04 17.46
CA SER A 377 14.62 -16.45 17.81
C SER A 377 14.31 -16.68 19.29
#